data_AF-A0A534NHP0-F1
#
_entry.id   AF-A0A534NHP0-F1
#
_cell.length_a   1.000
_cell.length_b   1.000
_cell.length_c   1.000
_cell.angle_alpha   90.00
_cell.angle_beta   90.00
_cell.angle_gamma   90.00
#
_symmetry.space_group_name_H-M   'P 1'
#
loop_
_entity.id
_entity.type
_entity.pdbx_description
1 polymer ?
#
loop_
_entity_poly.entity_id
_entity_poly.type
_entity_poly.pdbx_seq_one_letter_code
_entity_poly.pdbx_strand_id
1 'polypeptide(L)'
;MASEFDSKSFWDQSQLEAELKRVSDICNGCRRCYNLCPSFNDLIDRLDTEAVDGDAEKLTREDFNSVTDLCYQCKLCYNHCPYTPPHRWQVDFPRLMLRSKAVETRKKGQSRQDRFLGQVDRLGK
;
A
#
# COMPACT_ATOMS: atom_id res chain seq x y z
N MET A 1 6.57 -18.37 2.96
CA MET A 1 6.87 -16.96 2.64
C MET A 1 7.59 -16.79 1.30
N ALA A 2 8.55 -17.64 0.93
CA ALA A 2 9.21 -17.57 -0.39
C ALA A 2 8.28 -17.85 -1.60
N SER A 3 7.17 -18.59 -1.41
CA SER A 3 6.34 -19.07 -2.51
C SER A 3 5.36 -18.05 -3.11
N GLU A 4 5.14 -16.90 -2.49
CA GLU A 4 4.09 -15.97 -2.95
C GLU A 4 4.58 -15.08 -4.09
N PHE A 5 5.87 -14.72 -4.11
CA PHE A 5 6.49 -13.93 -5.18
C PHE A 5 6.58 -14.68 -6.51
N ASP A 6 6.61 -16.02 -6.46
CA ASP A 6 6.64 -16.88 -7.65
C ASP A 6 5.26 -16.99 -8.30
N SER A 7 4.19 -16.62 -7.59
CA SER A 7 2.84 -16.66 -8.13
C SER A 7 2.62 -15.54 -9.16
N LYS A 8 2.08 -15.88 -10.33
CA LYS A 8 1.71 -14.89 -11.36
C LYS A 8 0.71 -13.86 -10.81
N SER A 9 -0.17 -14.29 -9.91
CA SER A 9 -1.15 -13.46 -9.21
C SER A 9 -0.51 -12.33 -8.40
N PHE A 10 0.67 -12.54 -7.80
CA PHE A 10 1.32 -11.49 -7.03
C PHE A 10 1.64 -10.26 -7.88
N TRP A 11 2.09 -10.47 -9.11
CA TRP A 11 2.48 -9.41 -10.05
C TRP A 11 1.33 -8.89 -10.91
N ASP A 12 0.15 -9.49 -10.80
CA ASP A 12 -1.02 -9.08 -11.57
C ASP A 12 -1.56 -7.73 -11.07
N GLN A 13 -1.62 -6.76 -11.99
CA GLN A 13 -2.05 -5.39 -11.70
C GLN A 13 -3.51 -5.33 -11.24
N SER A 14 -4.39 -6.08 -11.89
CA SER A 14 -5.82 -6.05 -11.60
C SER A 14 -6.13 -6.63 -10.22
N GLN A 15 -5.45 -7.72 -9.84
CA GLN A 15 -5.56 -8.31 -8.52
C GLN A 15 -4.98 -7.41 -7.42
N LEU A 16 -3.91 -6.67 -7.73
CA LEU A 16 -3.38 -5.65 -6.82
C LEU A 16 -4.39 -4.51 -6.63
N GLU A 17 -4.98 -4.00 -7.72
CA GLU A 17 -5.97 -2.91 -7.69
C GLU A 17 -7.21 -3.30 -6.88
N ALA A 18 -7.74 -4.50 -7.11
CA ALA A 18 -8.88 -5.03 -6.35
C ALA A 18 -8.56 -5.13 -4.85
N GLU A 19 -7.36 -5.58 -4.49
CA GLU A 19 -6.95 -5.70 -3.09
C GLU A 19 -6.72 -4.34 -2.41
N LEU A 20 -6.15 -3.37 -3.13
CA LEU A 20 -6.01 -1.99 -2.66
C LEU A 20 -7.38 -1.37 -2.34
N LYS A 21 -8.33 -1.51 -3.26
CA LYS A 21 -9.69 -1.01 -3.08
C LYS A 21 -10.41 -1.69 -1.92
N ARG A 22 -10.34 -3.02 -1.84
CA ARG A 22 -10.92 -3.80 -0.74
C ARG A 22 -10.39 -3.38 0.62
N VAL A 23 -9.07 -3.22 0.76
CA VAL A 23 -8.47 -2.80 2.03
C VAL A 23 -8.83 -1.35 2.35
N SER A 24 -8.85 -0.46 1.36
CA SER A 24 -9.26 0.94 1.56
C SER A 24 -10.71 1.09 2.01
N ASP A 25 -11.63 0.30 1.46
CA ASP A 25 -13.04 0.26 1.90
C ASP A 25 -13.15 -0.18 3.37
N ILE A 26 -12.44 -1.25 3.75
CA ILE A 26 -12.37 -1.71 5.15
C ILE A 26 -11.75 -0.63 6.07
N CYS A 27 -10.70 0.05 5.61
CA CYS A 27 -10.06 1.12 6.34
C CYS A 27 -10.99 2.32 6.54
N ASN A 28 -11.76 2.69 5.50
CA ASN A 28 -12.76 3.75 5.56
C ASN A 28 -13.82 3.48 6.63
N GLY A 29 -14.23 2.21 6.78
CA GLY A 29 -15.22 1.80 7.78
C GLY A 29 -14.78 1.94 9.24
N CYS A 30 -13.48 1.89 9.56
CA CYS A 30 -13.01 1.96 10.96
C CYS A 30 -12.15 3.17 11.32
N ARG A 31 -11.42 3.76 10.36
CA ARG A 31 -10.55 4.96 10.49
C ARG A 31 -9.55 4.99 11.65
N ARG A 32 -9.36 3.89 12.36
CA ARG A 32 -8.48 3.79 13.55
C ARG A 32 -7.02 4.16 13.27
N CYS A 33 -6.57 3.98 12.03
CA CYS A 33 -5.18 4.19 11.64
C CYS A 33 -4.86 5.65 11.24
N TYR A 34 -5.86 6.52 11.12
CA TYR A 34 -5.69 7.92 10.66
C TYR A 34 -4.60 8.64 11.47
N ASN A 35 -4.74 8.70 12.79
CA ASN A 35 -3.78 9.38 13.67
C ASN A 35 -2.42 8.67 13.83
N LEU A 36 -2.23 7.49 13.21
CA LEU A 36 -1.02 6.67 13.40
C LEU A 36 -0.02 6.78 12.24
N CYS A 37 -0.46 7.15 11.03
CA CYS A 37 0.40 7.03 9.85
C CYS A 37 -0.02 7.97 8.69
N PRO A 38 0.95 8.67 8.05
CA PRO A 38 0.67 9.59 6.95
C PRO A 38 -0.06 8.97 5.74
N SER A 39 0.21 7.69 5.41
CA SER A 39 -0.54 7.00 4.35
C SER A 39 -2.04 6.96 4.60
N PHE A 40 -2.47 6.85 5.86
CA PHE A 40 -3.90 6.84 6.18
C PHE A 40 -4.50 8.23 6.19
N ASN A 41 -3.74 9.27 6.53
CA ASN A 41 -4.19 10.65 6.34
C ASN A 41 -4.50 10.89 4.86
N ASP A 42 -3.53 10.62 3.97
CA ASP A 42 -3.71 10.80 2.53
C ASP A 42 -4.85 9.92 1.97
N LEU A 43 -4.97 8.66 2.40
CA LEU A 43 -6.06 7.80 1.96
C LEU A 43 -7.45 8.31 2.38
N ILE A 44 -7.62 8.67 3.65
CA ILE A 44 -8.92 9.10 4.18
C ILE A 44 -9.31 10.48 3.64
N ASP A 45 -8.34 11.41 3.54
CA ASP A 45 -8.59 12.74 2.96
C ASP A 45 -9.09 12.62 1.51
N ARG A 46 -8.56 11.67 0.72
CA ARG A 46 -9.03 11.39 -0.65
C ARG A 46 -10.44 10.77 -0.66
N LEU A 47 -10.70 9.81 0.22
CA LEU A 47 -12.01 9.18 0.37
C LEU A 47 -13.09 10.20 0.75
N ASP A 48 -12.75 11.22 1.55
CA ASP A 48 -13.68 12.25 2.02
C ASP A 48 -13.92 13.37 0.99
N THR A 49 -13.28 13.33 -0.19
CA THR A 49 -13.59 14.28 -1.27
C THR A 49 -14.97 14.02 -1.87
N GLU A 50 -15.65 15.06 -2.36
CA GLU A 50 -16.95 14.93 -3.02
C GLU A 50 -16.93 14.00 -4.24
N ALA A 51 -15.79 13.94 -4.95
CA ALA A 51 -15.64 13.07 -6.11
C ALA A 51 -15.63 11.57 -5.73
N VAL A 52 -15.03 11.23 -4.59
CA VAL A 52 -14.89 9.84 -4.13
C VAL A 52 -16.10 9.46 -3.25
N ASP A 53 -16.52 10.34 -2.35
CA ASP A 53 -17.69 10.17 -1.47
C ASP A 53 -17.68 8.84 -0.71
N GLY A 54 -16.52 8.53 -0.13
CA GLY A 54 -16.27 7.29 0.63
C GLY A 54 -16.18 6.01 -0.21
N ASP A 55 -16.43 6.06 -1.52
CA ASP A 55 -16.40 4.91 -2.41
C ASP A 55 -14.97 4.62 -2.91
N ALA A 56 -14.32 3.63 -2.29
CA ALA A 56 -12.97 3.23 -2.64
C ALA A 56 -12.82 2.78 -4.11
N GLU A 57 -13.91 2.40 -4.80
CA GLU A 57 -13.86 2.05 -6.23
C GLU A 57 -13.50 3.24 -7.13
N LYS A 58 -13.78 4.47 -6.67
CA LYS A 58 -13.48 5.71 -7.40
C LYS A 58 -12.03 6.17 -7.22
N LEU A 59 -11.26 5.55 -6.32
CA LEU A 59 -9.83 5.83 -6.17
C LEU A 59 -9.05 5.35 -7.40
N THR A 60 -8.18 6.22 -7.88
CA THR A 60 -7.30 5.98 -9.03
C THR A 60 -6.02 5.27 -8.61
N ARG A 61 -5.26 4.78 -9.59
CA ARG A 61 -3.93 4.22 -9.33
C ARG A 61 -2.98 5.26 -8.77
N GLU A 62 -3.09 6.50 -9.21
CA GLU A 62 -2.30 7.64 -8.75
C GLU A 62 -2.55 7.93 -7.27
N ASP A 63 -3.82 7.86 -6.82
CA ASP A 63 -4.17 7.96 -5.40
C ASP A 63 -3.43 6.89 -4.58
N PHE A 64 -3.49 5.63 -5.02
CA PHE A 64 -2.81 4.53 -4.35
C PHE A 64 -1.29 4.65 -4.39
N ASN A 65 -0.71 5.23 -5.43
CA ASN A 65 0.72 5.50 -5.51
C ASN A 65 1.15 6.50 -4.43
N SER A 66 0.38 7.58 -4.25
CA SER A 66 0.61 8.56 -3.17
C SER A 66 0.54 7.89 -1.78
N VAL A 67 -0.51 7.12 -1.53
CA VAL A 67 -0.68 6.37 -0.27
C VAL A 67 0.49 5.40 -0.04
N THR A 68 0.93 4.72 -1.10
CA THR A 68 2.06 3.77 -1.05
C THR A 68 3.37 4.47 -0.74
N ASP A 69 3.65 5.61 -1.36
CA ASP A 69 4.91 6.35 -1.17
C ASP A 69 5.04 6.95 0.23
N LEU A 70 3.92 7.22 0.91
CA LEU A 70 3.87 7.65 2.31
C LEU A 70 4.02 6.50 3.32
N CYS A 71 4.11 5.24 2.87
CA CYS A 71 4.20 4.08 3.75
C CYS A 71 5.64 3.74 4.11
N TYR A 72 6.05 4.10 5.32
CA TYR A 72 7.42 3.84 5.82
C TYR A 72 7.65 2.43 6.38
N GLN A 73 6.72 1.49 6.20
CA GLN A 73 6.86 0.10 6.65
C GLN A 73 7.14 -0.08 8.15
N CYS A 74 6.72 0.87 8.99
CA CYS A 74 6.92 0.83 10.45
C CYS A 74 6.02 -0.19 11.18
N LYS A 75 4.98 -0.70 10.50
CA LYS A 75 3.98 -1.68 11.00
C LYS A 75 3.17 -1.24 12.23
N LEU A 76 3.19 0.04 12.60
CA LEU A 76 2.37 0.54 13.71
C LEU A 76 0.88 0.30 13.46
N CYS A 77 0.40 0.61 12.24
CA CYS A 77 -1.00 0.36 11.86
C CYS A 77 -1.39 -1.12 11.94
N TYR A 78 -0.47 -2.04 11.63
CA TYR A 78 -0.72 -3.48 11.67
C TYR A 78 -1.05 -3.94 13.10
N ASN A 79 -0.23 -3.53 14.08
CA ASN A 79 -0.43 -3.91 15.49
C ASN A 79 -1.73 -3.36 16.09
N HIS A 80 -2.23 -2.24 15.59
CA HIS A 80 -3.47 -1.61 16.05
C HIS A 80 -4.73 -2.03 15.27
N CYS A 81 -4.56 -2.71 14.13
CA CYS A 81 -5.66 -3.07 13.26
C CYS A 81 -6.40 -4.32 13.81
N PRO A 82 -7.71 -4.23 14.10
CA PRO A 82 -8.49 -5.37 14.60
C PRO A 82 -8.75 -6.44 13.52
N TYR A 83 -8.39 -6.16 12.27
CA TYR A 83 -8.72 -6.98 11.10
C TYR A 83 -7.52 -7.70 10.50
N THR A 84 -6.38 -7.68 11.19
CA THR A 84 -5.19 -8.48 10.82
C THR A 84 -5.47 -9.98 10.95
N PRO A 85 -4.73 -10.85 10.22
CA PRO A 85 -4.84 -12.29 10.40
C PRO A 85 -4.72 -12.70 11.88
N PRO A 86 -5.56 -13.63 12.37
CA PRO A 86 -6.42 -14.56 11.63
C PRO A 86 -7.85 -14.05 11.33
N HIS A 87 -8.12 -12.75 11.47
CA HIS A 87 -9.44 -12.20 11.17
C HIS A 87 -9.87 -12.49 9.72
N ARG A 88 -11.18 -12.69 9.49
CA ARG A 88 -11.75 -13.07 8.18
C ARG A 88 -11.39 -12.13 7.03
N TRP A 89 -11.09 -10.86 7.32
CA TRP A 89 -10.71 -9.86 6.32
C TRP A 89 -9.22 -9.82 5.99
N GLN A 90 -8.39 -10.48 6.79
CA GLN A 90 -6.95 -10.67 6.56
C GLN A 90 -6.22 -9.40 6.12
N VAL A 91 -6.46 -8.28 6.78
CA VAL A 91 -5.87 -6.98 6.40
C VAL A 91 -4.39 -6.95 6.81
N ASP A 92 -3.50 -6.87 5.82
CA ASP A 92 -2.07 -6.62 6.01
C ASP A 92 -1.64 -5.42 5.16
N PHE A 93 -1.93 -4.22 5.68
CA PHE A 93 -1.67 -2.96 4.96
C PHE A 93 -0.19 -2.76 4.62
N PRO A 94 0.78 -2.93 5.55
CA PRO A 94 2.19 -2.74 5.21
C PRO A 94 2.65 -3.66 4.07
N ARG A 95 2.23 -4.93 4.10
CA ARG A 95 2.56 -5.89 3.04
C ARG A 95 1.93 -5.51 1.71
N LEU A 96 0.68 -5.03 1.72
CA LEU A 96 0.01 -4.57 0.51
C LEU A 96 0.72 -3.36 -0.10
N MET A 97 1.16 -2.40 0.72
CA MET A 97 1.96 -1.25 0.25
C MET A 97 3.29 -1.71 -0.34
N LEU A 98 3.97 -2.68 0.29
CA LEU A 98 5.20 -3.25 -0.25
C LEU A 98 4.97 -3.92 -1.60
N ARG A 99 3.89 -4.69 -1.75
CA ARG A 99 3.48 -5.30 -3.02
C ARG A 99 3.21 -4.22 -4.07
N SER A 100 2.47 -3.18 -3.72
CA SER A 100 2.16 -2.03 -4.60
C SER A 100 3.44 -1.41 -5.15
N LYS A 101 4.40 -1.09 -4.26
CA LYS A 101 5.71 -0.54 -4.65
C LYS A 101 6.50 -1.49 -5.54
N ALA A 102 6.51 -2.78 -5.24
CA ALA A 102 7.23 -3.79 -6.01
C ALA A 102 6.67 -3.94 -7.43
N VAL A 103 5.34 -4.04 -7.58
CA VAL A 103 4.68 -4.12 -8.90
C VAL A 103 4.96 -2.88 -9.72
N GLU A 104 4.84 -1.70 -9.12
CA GLU A 104 5.06 -0.45 -9.85
C GLU A 104 6.53 -0.26 -10.25
N THR A 105 7.46 -0.60 -9.35
CA THR A 105 8.90 -0.60 -9.65
C THR A 105 9.24 -1.58 -10.78
N ARG A 106 8.57 -2.72 -10.87
CA ARG A 106 8.77 -3.68 -11.96
C ARG A 106 8.29 -3.14 -13.31
N LYS A 107 7.22 -2.34 -13.31
CA LYS A 107 6.63 -1.76 -14.52
C LYS A 107 7.37 -0.51 -15.01
N LYS A 108 7.69 0.42 -14.11
CA LYS A 108 8.31 1.72 -14.44
C LYS A 108 9.83 1.73 -14.28
N GLY A 109 10.40 0.74 -13.60
CA GLY A 109 11.79 0.77 -13.16
C GLY A 109 11.99 1.60 -11.90
N GLN A 110 13.20 1.54 -11.33
CA GLN A 110 13.61 2.42 -10.23
C GLN A 110 14.12 3.75 -10.78
N SER A 111 13.92 4.84 -10.04
CA SER A 111 14.55 6.11 -10.37
C SER A 111 16.07 5.97 -10.32
N ARG A 112 16.80 6.81 -11.06
CA ARG A 112 18.27 6.80 -11.03
C ARG A 112 18.82 7.08 -9.63
N GLN A 113 18.14 7.97 -8.90
CA GLN A 113 18.48 8.31 -7.53
C GLN A 113 18.30 7.11 -6.61
N ASP A 114 17.15 6.44 -6.62
CA ASP A 114 16.90 5.26 -5.77
C ASP A 114 17.87 4.14 -6.08
N ARG A 115 18.14 3.90 -7.37
CA ARG A 115 19.09 2.88 -7.80
C ARG A 115 20.51 3.17 -7.32
N PHE A 116 20.91 4.45 -7.27
CA PHE A 116 22.22 4.86 -6.77
C PHE A 116 22.29 4.76 -5.25
N LEU A 117 21.30 5.32 -4.55
CA LEU A 117 21.22 5.30 -3.09
C LEU A 117 21.08 3.87 -2.52
N GLY A 118 20.48 2.94 -3.27
CA GLY A 118 20.39 1.54 -2.91
C GLY A 118 21.69 0.73 -3.07
N GLN A 119 22.70 1.25 -3.76
CA GLN A 119 23.99 0.58 -3.96
C GLN A 119 24.96 0.87 -2.81
N VAL A 120 24.63 0.37 -1.62
CA VAL A 120 25.40 0.60 -0.38
C VAL A 120 26.88 0.25 -0.53
N ASP A 121 27.22 -0.82 -1.26
CA ASP A 121 28.61 -1.25 -1.51
C ASP A 121 29.44 -0.23 -2.31
N ARG A 122 28.78 0.60 -3.12
CA ARG A 122 29.43 1.64 -3.94
C ARG A 122 29.51 2.99 -3.24
N LEU A 123 28.63 3.25 -2.29
CA LEU A 123 28.58 4.51 -1.55
C LEU A 123 29.54 4.53 -0.34
N GLY A 124 29.83 3.36 0.24
CA GLY A 124 30.71 3.24 1.40
C GLY A 124 32.22 3.15 1.09
N LYS A 125 32.63 3.42 -0.15
CA LYS A 125 34.04 3.52 -0.58
C LYS A 125 34.39 4.97 -0.86
#